data_AF-A0A382DLW8-F1
#
_entry.id   AF-A0A382DLW8-F1
#
_cell.length_a   1.000
_cell.length_b   1.000
_cell.length_c   1.000
_cell.angle_alpha   90.00
_cell.angle_beta   90.00
_cell.angle_gamma   90.00
#
_symmetry.space_group_name_H-M   'P 1'
#
loop_
_entity.id
_entity.type
_entity.pdbx_description
1 polymer ?
#
loop_
_entity_poly.entity_id
_entity_poly.type
_entity_poly.pdbx_seq_one_letter_code
_entity_poly.pdbx_strand_id
1 'polypeptide(L)'
;DVHIKVTRRTEYGDRYKLFIIKKDTFNENYSLKDYGINVVDQEGRMTIDTLKWNSLAKKSGIETGDVISEFKIENLDRPNKAIIYPFSLVTFLFFGYLNYRRKKI
;
A
#
# COMPACT_ATOMS: atom_id res chain seq x y z
N ASP A 1 -3.89 -1.95 -4.92
CA ASP A 1 -4.41 -0.95 -3.97
C ASP A 1 -3.30 -0.07 -3.41
N VAL A 2 -3.64 1.11 -2.89
CA VAL A 2 -2.66 2.02 -2.27
C VAL A 2 -2.90 2.05 -0.76
N HIS A 3 -1.85 1.76 -0.01
CA HIS A 3 -1.86 1.80 1.45
C HIS A 3 -1.15 3.07 1.92
N ILE A 4 -1.83 3.85 2.75
CA ILE A 4 -1.30 5.09 3.31
C ILE A 4 -1.21 4.92 4.81
N LYS A 5 0.00 5.08 5.37
CA LYS A 5 0.20 5.14 6.80
C LYS A 5 0.14 6.58 7.24
N VAL A 6 -0.86 6.89 8.04
CA VAL A 6 -1.09 8.23 8.58
C VAL A 6 -0.86 8.19 10.09
N THR A 7 -0.08 9.13 10.59
CA THR A 7 0.27 9.26 12.00
C THR A 7 -0.32 10.55 12.55
N ARG A 8 -1.05 10.43 13.66
CA ARG A 8 -1.64 11.54 14.40
C ARG A 8 -0.92 11.70 15.73
N ARG A 9 -0.48 12.92 16.02
CA ARG A 9 0.03 13.27 17.35
C ARG A 9 -1.15 13.48 18.28
N THR A 10 -1.16 12.76 19.40
CA THR A 10 -2.16 12.94 20.46
C THR A 10 -1.44 13.29 21.77
N GLU A 11 -2.18 13.75 22.77
CA GLU A 11 -1.62 14.03 24.11
C GLU A 11 -0.98 12.79 24.76
N TYR A 12 -1.41 11.60 24.34
CA TYR A 12 -0.91 10.31 24.80
C TYR A 12 0.20 9.73 23.90
N GLY A 13 0.69 10.50 22.93
CA GLY A 13 1.73 10.11 21.98
C GLY A 13 1.23 9.87 20.55
N ASP A 14 2.14 9.41 19.70
CA ASP A 14 1.91 9.24 18.27
C ASP A 14 1.14 7.93 17.99
N ARG A 15 0.00 8.04 17.31
CA ARG A 15 -0.82 6.90 16.89
C ARG A 15 -0.89 6.85 15.38
N TYR A 16 -0.62 5.69 14.80
CA TYR A 16 -0.75 5.50 13.35
C TYR A 16 -1.98 4.67 13.01
N LYS A 17 -2.56 4.97 11.84
CA LYS A 17 -3.63 4.18 11.21
C LYS A 17 -3.28 3.97 9.75
N LEU A 18 -3.56 2.75 9.26
CA LEU A 18 -3.41 2.40 7.86
C LEU A 18 -4.73 2.63 7.14
N PHE A 19 -4.68 3.41 6.07
CA PHE A 19 -5.79 3.70 5.17
C PHE A 19 -5.56 2.97 3.85
N ILE A 20 -6.61 2.36 3.31
CA ILE A 20 -6.55 1.60 2.06
C ILE A 20 -7.42 2.33 1.04
N ILE A 21 -6.78 2.78 -0.03
CA ILE A 21 -7.47 3.27 -1.22
C ILE A 21 -7.55 2.10 -2.20
N LYS A 22 -8.76 1.59 -2.41
CA LYS A 22 -9.01 0.50 -3.34
C LYS A 22 -8.75 0.98 -4.77
N LYS A 23 -8.21 0.11 -5.62
CA LYS A 23 -7.98 0.45 -7.03
C LYS A 23 -9.28 0.82 -7.76
N ASP A 24 -10.39 0.20 -7.40
CA ASP A 24 -11.70 0.40 -8.07
C ASP A 24 -12.45 1.65 -7.57
N THR A 25 -11.83 2.45 -6.68
CA THR A 25 -12.46 3.67 -6.16
C THR A 25 -12.47 4.82 -7.18
N PHE A 26 -11.57 4.78 -8.16
CA PHE A 26 -11.41 5.79 -9.21
C PHE A 26 -11.24 5.10 -10.56
N ASN A 27 -11.83 5.66 -11.61
CA ASN A 27 -11.78 5.07 -12.96
C ASN A 27 -10.43 5.28 -13.67
N GLU A 28 -9.61 6.24 -13.24
CA GLU A 28 -8.37 6.67 -13.91
C GLU A 28 -7.26 7.04 -12.90
N ASN A 29 -6.11 7.50 -13.41
CA ASN A 29 -5.01 8.06 -12.62
C ASN A 29 -5.53 9.15 -11.67
N TYR A 30 -5.62 8.83 -10.38
CA TYR A 30 -6.14 9.74 -9.37
C TYR A 30 -5.01 10.38 -8.56
N SER A 31 -5.21 11.63 -8.18
CA SER A 31 -4.32 12.36 -7.30
C SER A 31 -4.85 12.36 -5.85
N LEU A 32 -4.00 12.71 -4.90
CA LEU A 32 -4.43 12.93 -3.50
C LEU A 32 -5.50 14.03 -3.39
N LYS A 33 -5.50 14.99 -4.33
CA LYS A 33 -6.51 16.05 -4.39
C LYS A 33 -7.89 15.52 -4.77
N ASP A 34 -7.95 14.49 -5.61
CA ASP A 34 -9.21 13.82 -5.99
C ASP A 34 -9.76 12.96 -4.86
N TYR A 35 -8.87 12.36 -4.06
CA TYR A 35 -9.22 11.74 -2.78
C TYR A 35 -9.68 12.77 -1.72
N GLY A 36 -9.39 14.06 -1.96
CA GLY A 36 -9.85 15.21 -1.17
C GLY A 36 -8.84 15.73 -0.15
N ILE A 37 -7.58 15.34 -0.28
CA ILE A 37 -6.48 15.72 0.62
C ILE A 37 -5.53 16.67 -0.11
N ASN A 38 -5.23 17.80 0.52
CA ASN A 38 -4.08 18.62 0.17
C ASN A 38 -2.98 18.40 1.21
N VAL A 39 -1.77 18.15 0.71
CA VAL A 39 -0.60 17.87 1.53
C VAL A 39 0.42 18.99 1.32
N VAL A 40 1.06 19.40 2.41
CA VAL A 40 2.15 20.38 2.41
C VAL A 40 3.36 19.74 3.08
N ASP A 41 4.55 20.16 2.69
CA ASP A 41 5.77 19.78 3.40
C ASP A 41 6.02 20.78 4.54
N GLN A 42 5.94 20.30 5.78
CA GLN A 42 6.28 21.04 6.99
C GLN A 42 7.47 20.36 7.66
N GLU A 43 8.61 21.03 7.67
CA GLU A 43 9.84 20.54 8.32
C GLU A 43 10.30 19.15 7.82
N GLY A 44 10.12 18.87 6.52
CA GLY A 44 10.46 17.58 5.91
C GLY A 44 9.44 16.47 6.20
N ARG A 45 8.24 16.83 6.68
CA ARG A 45 7.12 15.92 6.92
C ARG A 45 5.94 16.31 6.05
N MET A 46 5.40 15.32 5.36
CA MET A 46 4.20 15.47 4.55
C MET A 46 2.97 15.55 5.46
N THR A 47 2.47 16.76 5.71
CA THR A 47 1.35 17.03 6.61
C THR A 47 0.09 17.41 5.83
N ILE A 48 -1.06 16.95 6.30
CA ILE A 48 -2.36 17.28 5.70
C ILE A 48 -2.77 18.68 6.14
N ASP A 49 -2.80 19.62 5.19
CA ASP A 49 -3.14 21.02 5.43
C ASP A 49 -4.64 21.26 5.29
N THR A 50 -5.22 20.88 4.15
CA THR A 50 -6.64 21.07 3.89
C THR A 50 -7.32 19.78 3.45
N LEU A 51 -8.53 19.56 3.97
CA LEU A 51 -9.35 18.39 3.71
C LEU A 51 -10.72 18.84 3.23
N LYS A 52 -11.15 18.38 2.05
CA LYS A 52 -12.49 18.70 1.52
C LYS A 52 -13.56 18.04 2.40
N TRP A 53 -14.58 18.82 2.79
CA TRP A 53 -15.64 18.38 3.72
C TRP A 53 -16.41 17.14 3.24
N ASN A 54 -16.80 17.08 1.95
CA ASN A 54 -17.54 15.95 1.37
C ASN A 54 -16.63 14.95 0.62
N SER A 55 -15.41 14.72 1.09
CA SER A 55 -14.43 13.82 0.43
C SER A 55 -14.44 12.39 0.97
N LEU A 56 -13.88 11.47 0.18
CA LEU A 56 -13.61 10.09 0.61
C LEU A 56 -12.60 10.05 1.76
N ALA A 57 -11.59 10.93 1.73
CA ALA A 57 -10.64 11.07 2.82
C ALA A 57 -11.30 11.42 4.16
N LYS A 58 -12.22 12.41 4.18
CA LYS A 58 -12.97 12.77 5.40
C LYS A 58 -13.84 11.61 5.89
N LYS A 59 -14.53 10.92 4.97
CA LYS A 59 -15.33 9.72 5.30
C LYS A 59 -14.49 8.57 5.84
N SER A 60 -13.23 8.44 5.41
CA SER A 60 -12.31 7.41 5.91
C SER A 60 -11.79 7.69 7.33
N GLY A 61 -11.89 8.94 7.81
CA GLY A 61 -11.46 9.37 9.14
C GLY A 61 -10.10 10.06 9.19
N ILE A 62 -9.63 10.56 8.05
CA ILE A 62 -8.44 11.41 7.96
C ILE A 62 -8.80 12.82 8.46
N GLU A 63 -7.88 13.46 9.16
CA GLU A 63 -8.05 14.82 9.71
C GLU A 63 -6.93 15.76 9.25
N THR A 64 -7.19 17.06 9.38
CA THR A 64 -6.17 18.09 9.18
C THR A 64 -5.14 18.02 10.29
N GLY A 65 -3.86 18.22 9.95
CA GLY A 65 -2.73 18.10 10.88
C GLY A 65 -2.18 16.66 11.01
N ASP A 66 -2.84 15.69 10.39
CA ASP A 66 -2.31 14.34 10.29
C ASP A 66 -1.05 14.30 9.40
N VAL A 67 -0.06 13.51 9.79
CA VAL A 67 1.21 13.35 9.06
C VAL A 67 1.19 12.06 8.27
N ILE A 68 1.42 12.15 6.96
CA ILE A 68 1.56 10.99 6.11
C ILE A 68 3.00 10.47 6.21
N SER A 69 3.18 9.34 6.87
CA SER A 69 4.51 8.80 7.16
C SER A 69 5.02 7.93 6.03
N GLU A 70 4.17 7.09 5.44
CA GLU A 70 4.57 6.14 4.39
C GLU A 70 3.45 5.95 3.37
N PHE A 71 3.84 5.85 2.09
CA PHE A 71 2.99 5.36 1.01
C PHE A 71 3.50 3.99 0.55
N LYS A 72 2.65 2.98 0.63
CA LYS A 72 2.90 1.66 0.06
C LYS A 72 1.92 1.42 -1.07
N ILE A 73 2.40 1.59 -2.28
CA ILE A 73 1.68 1.18 -3.49
C ILE A 73 1.94 -0.31 -3.68
N GLU A 74 0.89 -1.10 -3.87
CA GLU A 74 1.09 -2.49 -4.24
C GLU A 74 1.73 -2.58 -5.64
N ASN A 75 2.71 -3.46 -5.79
CA ASN A 75 3.28 -3.73 -7.10
C ASN A 75 2.22 -4.39 -8.00
N LEU A 76 1.70 -3.62 -8.96
CA LEU A 76 0.69 -4.06 -9.92
C LEU A 76 1.23 -5.17 -10.85
N ASP A 77 2.54 -5.17 -11.12
CA ASP A 77 3.18 -6.16 -11.99
C ASP A 77 3.51 -7.47 -11.26
N ARG A 78 3.11 -7.62 -9.99
CA ARG A 78 3.31 -8.86 -9.26
C ARG A 78 2.45 -9.97 -9.89
N PRO A 79 3.05 -11.07 -10.39
CA PRO A 79 2.26 -12.12 -10.99
C PRO A 79 1.37 -12.81 -9.94
N ASN A 80 0.25 -13.39 -10.39
CA ASN A 80 -0.79 -13.93 -9.51
C ASN A 80 -0.29 -15.14 -8.71
N LYS A 81 -0.31 -15.06 -7.36
CA LYS A 81 0.11 -16.14 -6.46
C LYS A 81 -0.51 -17.50 -6.80
N ALA A 82 -1.77 -17.51 -7.26
CA ALA A 82 -2.46 -18.72 -7.67
C ALA A 82 -1.80 -19.44 -8.86
N ILE A 83 -1.06 -18.72 -9.70
CA ILE A 83 -0.29 -19.26 -10.83
C ILE A 83 1.14 -19.57 -10.39
N ILE A 84 1.79 -18.66 -9.65
CA ILE A 84 3.19 -18.86 -9.21
C ILE A 84 3.34 -20.09 -8.32
N TYR A 85 2.42 -20.32 -7.37
CA TYR A 85 2.61 -21.40 -6.41
C TYR A 85 2.60 -22.79 -7.07
N PRO A 86 1.62 -23.15 -7.91
CA PRO A 86 1.67 -24.41 -8.66
C PRO A 86 2.91 -24.49 -9.57
N PHE A 87 3.25 -23.41 -10.29
CA PHE A 87 4.43 -23.39 -11.16
C PHE A 87 5.73 -23.65 -10.38
N SER A 88 5.88 -23.01 -9.22
CA SER A 88 7.05 -23.19 -8.35
C SER A 88 7.13 -24.61 -7.80
N LEU A 89 5.99 -25.23 -7.45
CA LEU A 89 5.93 -26.60 -6.96
C LEU A 89 6.35 -27.60 -8.05
N VAL A 90 5.82 -27.45 -9.27
CA VAL A 90 6.19 -28.29 -10.41
C VAL A 90 7.68 -28.15 -10.72
N THR A 91 8.19 -26.92 -10.76
CA THR A 91 9.60 -26.65 -11.01
C THR A 91 10.49 -27.26 -9.93
N PHE A 92 10.09 -27.15 -8.66
CA PHE A 92 10.78 -27.75 -7.53
C PHE A 92 10.82 -29.28 -7.64
N LEU A 93 9.69 -29.93 -7.95
CA LEU A 93 9.64 -31.37 -8.14
C LEU A 93 10.47 -31.82 -9.35
N PHE A 94 10.45 -31.06 -10.44
CA PHE A 94 11.25 -31.34 -11.63
C PHE A 94 12.75 -31.32 -11.31
N PHE A 95 13.24 -30.24 -10.69
CA PHE A 95 14.64 -30.17 -10.26
C PHE A 95 14.98 -31.19 -9.18
N GLY A 96 14.06 -31.47 -8.26
CA GLY A 96 14.20 -32.51 -7.24
C GLY A 96 14.39 -33.89 -7.88
N TYR A 97 13.58 -34.22 -8.88
CA TYR A 97 13.69 -35.46 -9.65
C TYR A 97 14.99 -35.54 -10.45
N LEU A 98 15.38 -34.45 -11.13
CA LEU A 98 16.66 -34.38 -11.83
C LEU A 98 17.85 -34.59 -10.88
N ASN A 99 17.80 -34.03 -9.67
CA ASN A 99 18.83 -34.23 -8.65
C ASN A 99 18.82 -35.67 -8.12
N TYR A 100 17.66 -36.25 -7.85
CA TYR A 100 17.54 -37.65 -7.43
C TYR A 100 18.14 -38.61 -8.46
N ARG A 101 17.94 -38.33 -9.75
CA ARG A 101 18.50 -39.14 -10.85
C ARG A 101 19.99 -38.96 -11.08
N ARG A 102 20.61 -37.90 -10.58
CA ARG A 102 22.07 -37.77 -10.59
C ARG A 102 22.62 -38.77 -9.56
N LYS A 103 23.08 -39.92 -10.03
CA LYS A 103 23.94 -40.79 -9.21
C LYS A 103 25.13 -39.97 -8.72
N LYS A 104 25.52 -40.12 -7.45
CA LYS A 104 26.88 -39.79 -7.03
C LYS A 104 27.81 -40.64 -7.89
N ILE A 105 28.57 -39.99 -8.77
CA ILE A 105 29.78 -40.57 -9.33
C ILE A 105 30.75 -40.75 -8.15
#